data_AF-A0A9N8EVC4-F1
#
_entry.id   AF-A0A9N8EVC4-F1
#
_cell.length_a   1.000
_cell.length_b   1.000
_cell.length_c   1.000
_cell.angle_alpha   90.00
_cell.angle_beta   90.00
_cell.angle_gamma   90.00
#
_symmetry.space_group_name_H-M   'P 1'
#
loop_
_entity.id
_entity.type
_entity.pdbx_description
1 polymer ?
#
loop_
_entity_poly.entity_id
_entity_poly.type
_entity_poly.pdbx_seq_one_letter_code
_entity_poly.pdbx_strand_id
1 'polypeptide(L)'
;MSGLLTNHLNGGKWSQEEEAYAEALILAFKAGEIPVGDIEEGTSLRKFLAEKLLCSPKRVSKKYEGTNYNGKQVYMKKTGVSPTSPTAIATKARLEVLERKFRDALATMQKTGSIA
;
A
#
# COMPACT_ATOMS: atom_id res chain seq x y z
N MET A 1 -16.47 -14.06 1.99
CA MET A 1 -17.05 -13.18 0.95
C MET A 1 -16.20 -11.93 0.87
N SER A 2 -15.26 -11.89 -0.05
CA SER A 2 -14.44 -10.70 -0.33
C SER A 2 -14.44 -10.55 -1.85
N GLY A 3 -15.55 -10.01 -2.36
CA GLY A 3 -15.65 -9.59 -3.75
C GLY A 3 -14.69 -8.43 -3.96
N LEU A 4 -13.47 -8.74 -4.44
CA LEU A 4 -12.53 -7.73 -4.85
C LEU A 4 -13.06 -7.09 -6.13
N LEU A 5 -13.48 -5.84 -5.98
CA LEU A 5 -13.78 -4.90 -7.04
C LEU A 5 -12.72 -5.01 -8.14
N THR A 6 -13.05 -5.68 -9.24
CA THR A 6 -12.34 -5.57 -10.51
C THR A 6 -12.67 -4.21 -11.15
N ASN A 7 -12.41 -3.12 -10.44
CA ASN A 7 -12.54 -1.77 -10.95
C ASN A 7 -11.14 -1.24 -11.24
N HIS A 8 -10.73 -1.44 -12.50
CA HIS A 8 -9.53 -0.88 -13.13
C HIS A 8 -8.25 -0.92 -12.28
N LEU A 9 -7.51 -2.04 -12.39
CA LEU A 9 -6.15 -2.14 -11.85
C LEU A 9 -5.29 -0.98 -12.39
N ASN A 10 -4.65 -0.22 -11.50
CA ASN A 10 -3.74 0.85 -11.88
C ASN A 10 -2.56 0.27 -12.67
N GLY A 11 -2.50 0.59 -13.97
CA GLY A 11 -1.53 0.04 -14.92
C GLY A 11 -0.49 1.05 -15.43
N GLY A 12 -0.57 2.33 -15.01
CA GLY A 12 0.24 3.42 -15.55
C GLY A 12 1.60 3.61 -14.87
N LYS A 13 2.30 4.69 -15.27
CA LYS A 13 3.48 5.20 -14.56
C LYS A 13 3.09 5.50 -13.11
N TRP A 14 3.98 5.20 -12.17
CA TRP A 14 3.75 5.53 -10.77
C TRP A 14 3.74 7.05 -10.59
N SER A 15 2.70 7.56 -9.94
CA SER A 15 2.67 8.97 -9.53
C SER A 15 3.52 9.17 -8.27
N GLN A 16 3.85 10.42 -7.97
CA GLN A 16 4.60 10.74 -6.75
C GLN A 16 3.81 10.36 -5.49
N GLU A 17 2.49 10.54 -5.50
CA GLU A 17 1.60 10.17 -4.41
C GLU A 17 1.55 8.65 -4.23
N GLU A 18 1.53 7.90 -5.33
CA GLU A 18 1.58 6.44 -5.31
C GLU A 18 2.91 5.93 -4.72
N GLU A 19 4.04 6.50 -5.14
CA GLU A 19 5.37 6.17 -4.61
C GLU A 19 5.48 6.49 -3.11
N ALA A 20 5.09 7.71 -2.71
CA ALA A 20 5.13 8.13 -1.31
C ALA A 20 4.27 7.25 -0.40
N TYR A 21 3.09 6.83 -0.88
CA TYR A 21 2.23 5.92 -0.15
C TYR A 21 2.85 4.52 -0.03
N ALA A 22 3.38 3.98 -1.12
CA ALA A 22 4.02 2.66 -1.12
C ALA A 22 5.24 2.59 -0.21
N GLU A 23 6.08 3.63 -0.19
CA GLU A 23 7.24 3.71 0.71
C GLU A 23 6.82 3.71 2.18
N ALA A 24 5.79 4.51 2.53
CA ALA A 24 5.26 4.54 3.88
C ALA A 24 4.67 3.17 4.31
N LEU A 25 3.97 2.49 3.40
CA LEU A 25 3.45 1.14 3.63
C LEU A 25 4.58 0.13 3.86
N ILE A 26 5.67 0.18 3.06
CA ILE A 26 6.83 -0.72 3.24
C ILE A 26 7.47 -0.52 4.60
N LEU A 27 7.64 0.73 5.04
CA LEU A 27 8.23 1.06 6.34
C LEU A 27 7.34 0.56 7.48
N ALA A 28 6.05 0.87 7.45
CA ALA A 28 5.10 0.43 8.47
C ALA A 28 4.97 -1.11 8.52
N PHE A 29 5.00 -1.77 7.36
CA PHE A 29 4.98 -3.24 7.26
C PHE A 29 6.22 -3.86 7.92
N LYS A 30 7.41 -3.34 7.62
CA LYS A 30 8.67 -3.81 8.24
C LYS A 30 8.70 -3.53 9.74
N ALA A 31 8.09 -2.43 10.17
CA ALA A 31 7.98 -2.07 11.57
C ALA A 31 6.94 -2.93 12.33
N GLY A 32 6.05 -3.65 11.64
CA GLY A 32 4.93 -4.36 12.26
C GLY A 32 3.83 -3.42 12.78
N GLU A 33 3.74 -2.22 12.20
CA GLU A 33 2.88 -1.11 12.62
C GLU A 33 1.69 -0.89 11.68
N ILE A 34 1.36 -1.87 10.84
CA ILE A 34 0.15 -1.79 10.02
C ILE A 34 -1.07 -1.89 10.94
N PRO A 35 -2.05 -0.97 10.83
CA PRO A 35 -3.25 -1.00 11.67
C PRO A 35 -3.94 -2.36 11.62
N VAL A 36 -4.41 -2.82 12.78
CA VAL A 36 -5.14 -4.08 12.90
C VAL A 36 -6.43 -4.00 12.08
N GLY A 37 -6.60 -4.91 11.12
CA GLY A 37 -7.74 -4.93 10.19
C GLY A 37 -7.37 -4.58 8.74
N ASP A 38 -6.22 -3.93 8.52
CA ASP A 38 -5.75 -3.59 7.15
C ASP A 38 -4.97 -4.73 6.49
N ILE A 39 -4.52 -5.73 7.27
CA ILE A 39 -3.72 -6.85 6.79
C ILE A 39 -3.95 -8.12 7.63
N GLU A 40 -3.98 -9.27 6.96
CA GLU A 40 -3.98 -10.60 7.59
C GLU A 40 -2.54 -11.09 7.84
N GLU A 41 -2.29 -11.75 8.97
CA GLU A 41 -1.02 -12.45 9.20
C GLU A 41 -0.76 -13.46 8.09
N GLY A 42 0.50 -13.62 7.68
CA GLY A 42 0.82 -14.48 6.54
C GLY A 42 0.78 -13.76 5.19
N THR A 43 0.25 -12.53 5.11
CA THR A 43 0.23 -11.75 3.87
C THR A 43 1.64 -11.29 3.48
N SER A 44 2.07 -11.60 2.25
CA SER A 44 3.35 -11.11 1.72
C SER A 44 3.31 -9.60 1.43
N LEU A 45 4.45 -8.92 1.61
CA LEU A 45 4.60 -7.48 1.32
C LEU A 45 4.14 -7.14 -0.10
N ARG A 46 4.47 -7.98 -1.09
CA ARG A 46 4.04 -7.77 -2.47
C ARG A 46 2.52 -7.83 -2.63
N LYS A 47 1.86 -8.81 -2.01
CA LYS A 47 0.40 -8.96 -2.05
C LYS A 47 -0.26 -7.75 -1.38
N PHE A 48 0.22 -7.38 -0.19
CA PHE A 48 -0.28 -6.24 0.56
C PHE A 48 -0.18 -4.92 -0.24
N LEU A 49 0.98 -4.62 -0.82
CA LEU A 49 1.15 -3.42 -1.65
C LEU A 49 0.25 -3.45 -2.89
N ALA A 50 0.12 -4.60 -3.54
CA ALA A 50 -0.75 -4.74 -4.72
C ALA A 50 -2.21 -4.42 -4.39
N GLU A 51 -2.71 -4.89 -3.25
CA GLU A 51 -4.08 -4.62 -2.77
C GLU A 51 -4.26 -3.15 -2.39
N LYS A 52 -3.33 -2.56 -1.62
CA LYS A 52 -3.42 -1.15 -1.18
C LYS A 52 -3.25 -0.15 -2.32
N LEU A 53 -2.45 -0.49 -3.33
CA LEU A 53 -2.21 0.36 -4.51
C LEU A 53 -3.14 0.02 -5.70
N LEU A 54 -4.11 -0.88 -5.50
CA LEU A 54 -5.06 -1.30 -6.53
C LEU A 54 -4.37 -1.72 -7.84
N CYS A 55 -3.26 -2.45 -7.75
CA CYS A 55 -2.46 -2.84 -8.91
C CYS A 55 -2.06 -4.32 -8.87
N SER A 56 -1.40 -4.82 -9.92
CA SER A 56 -0.97 -6.22 -9.95
C SER A 56 0.32 -6.44 -9.15
N PRO A 57 0.50 -7.60 -8.48
CA PRO A 57 1.77 -7.97 -7.84
C PRO A 57 2.98 -7.92 -8.77
N LYS A 58 2.77 -8.11 -10.08
CA LYS A 58 3.80 -7.98 -11.11
C LYS A 58 4.27 -6.54 -11.26
N ARG A 59 3.36 -5.55 -11.23
CA ARG A 59 3.70 -4.11 -11.29
C ARG A 59 4.56 -3.70 -10.11
N VAL A 60 4.23 -4.17 -8.91
CA VAL A 60 5.07 -3.97 -7.70
C VAL A 60 6.45 -4.59 -7.90
N SER A 61 6.52 -5.85 -8.35
CA SER A 61 7.81 -6.53 -8.58
C SER A 61 8.68 -5.78 -9.59
N LYS A 62 8.06 -5.27 -10.67
CA LYS A 62 8.77 -4.54 -11.71
C LYS A 62 9.28 -3.19 -11.23
N LYS A 63 8.49 -2.45 -10.44
CA LYS A 63 8.90 -1.16 -9.87
C LYS A 63 10.16 -1.28 -9.02
N TYR A 64 10.27 -2.34 -8.24
CA TYR A 64 11.36 -2.55 -7.29
C TYR A 64 12.43 -3.54 -7.77
N GLU A 65 12.42 -3.89 -9.06
CA GLU A 65 13.44 -4.74 -9.66
C GLU A 65 14.83 -4.12 -9.51
N GLY A 66 15.84 -4.91 -9.13
CA GLY A 66 17.21 -4.42 -8.90
C GLY A 66 17.42 -3.65 -7.59
N THR A 67 16.41 -3.56 -6.72
CA THR A 67 16.53 -2.94 -5.39
C THR A 67 16.59 -3.99 -4.27
N ASN A 68 16.88 -3.58 -3.03
CA ASN A 68 16.84 -4.44 -1.83
C ASN A 68 15.40 -4.78 -1.35
N TYR A 69 14.42 -4.70 -2.24
CA TYR A 69 13.03 -5.02 -1.94
C TYR A 69 12.80 -6.52 -1.79
N ASN A 70 12.34 -6.93 -0.60
CA ASN A 70 11.93 -8.31 -0.35
C ASN A 70 10.40 -8.47 -0.39
N GLY A 71 9.84 -8.57 -1.59
CA GLY A 71 8.39 -8.75 -1.77
C GLY A 71 7.82 -10.07 -1.23
N LYS A 72 8.66 -11.05 -0.91
CA LYS A 72 8.25 -12.32 -0.28
C LYS A 72 8.17 -12.24 1.24
N GLN A 73 8.63 -11.13 1.85
CA GLN A 73 8.55 -10.94 3.29
C GLN A 73 7.09 -11.05 3.74
N VAL A 74 6.85 -11.88 4.74
CA VAL A 74 5.52 -12.13 5.30
C VAL A 74 5.28 -11.16 6.45
N TYR A 75 4.05 -10.64 6.57
CA TYR A 75 3.68 -9.78 7.68
C TYR A 75 3.62 -10.59 8.97
N MET A 76 4.27 -10.06 10.01
CA MET A 76 4.19 -10.57 11.37
C MET A 76 3.81 -9.42 12.28
N LYS A 77 2.70 -9.56 12.99
CA LYS A 77 2.27 -8.57 13.97
C LYS A 77 3.28 -8.55 15.11
N LYS A 78 3.77 -7.36 15.48
CA LYS A 78 4.59 -7.26 16.70
C LYS A 78 3.70 -7.40 17.92
N THR A 79 4.03 -8.39 18.76
CA THR A 79 3.46 -8.52 20.09
C THR A 79 3.97 -7.36 20.97
N GLY A 80 3.10 -6.80 21.81
CA GLY A 80 3.47 -5.72 22.74
C GLY A 80 3.48 -4.30 22.17
N VAL A 81 3.22 -4.10 20.87
CA VAL A 81 2.99 -2.75 20.32
C VAL A 81 1.56 -2.34 20.60
N SER A 82 1.38 -1.34 21.46
CA SER A 82 0.06 -0.77 21.70
C SER A 82 -0.40 0.00 20.46
N PRO A 83 -1.61 -0.29 19.92
CA PRO A 83 -2.19 0.49 18.82
C PRO A 83 -2.45 1.96 19.22
N THR A 84 -2.43 2.26 20.52
CA THR A 84 -2.57 3.62 21.07
C THR A 84 -1.22 4.28 21.39
N SER A 85 -0.10 3.63 21.06
CA SER A 85 1.20 4.28 21.22
C SER A 85 1.30 5.53 20.32
N PRO A 86 2.01 6.59 20.74
CA PRO A 86 2.17 7.79 19.91
C PRO A 86 2.71 7.49 18.51
N THR A 87 3.64 6.54 18.40
CA THR A 87 4.19 6.08 17.13
C THR A 87 3.14 5.41 16.25
N ALA A 88 2.36 4.45 16.79
CA ALA A 88 1.32 3.77 16.02
C ALA A 88 0.23 4.75 15.53
N ILE A 89 -0.15 5.72 16.38
CA ILE A 89 -1.11 6.77 16.01
C ILE A 89 -0.55 7.65 14.89
N ALA A 90 0.70 8.09 15.00
CA ALA A 90 1.36 8.91 13.98
C ALA A 90 1.54 8.16 12.67
N THR A 91 1.95 6.89 12.71
CA THR A 91 2.05 6.01 11.54
C THR A 91 0.69 5.87 10.86
N LYS A 92 -0.37 5.57 11.62
CA LYS A 92 -1.73 5.47 11.09
C LYS A 92 -2.18 6.77 10.43
N ALA A 93 -2.08 7.90 11.12
CA ALA A 93 -2.49 9.21 10.59
C ALA A 93 -1.72 9.56 9.31
N ARG A 94 -0.43 9.26 9.25
CA ARG A 94 0.40 9.46 8.06
C ARG A 94 -0.07 8.59 6.90
N LEU A 95 -0.35 7.31 7.14
CA LEU A 95 -0.84 6.39 6.11
C LEU A 95 -2.20 6.83 5.56
N GLU A 96 -3.12 7.29 6.41
CA GLU A 96 -4.43 7.82 6.00
C GLU A 96 -4.30 9.07 5.11
N VAL A 97 -3.40 9.99 5.46
CA VAL A 97 -3.14 11.18 4.63
C VAL A 97 -2.57 10.80 3.27
N LEU A 98 -1.61 9.88 3.22
CA LEU A 98 -0.99 9.44 1.97
C LEU A 98 -1.97 8.63 1.10
N GLU A 99 -2.79 7.78 1.72
CA GLU A 99 -3.84 7.02 1.02
C GLU A 99 -4.85 7.96 0.36
N ARG A 100 -5.27 9.01 1.07
CA ARG A 100 -6.17 10.04 0.50
C ARG A 100 -5.55 10.72 -0.72
N LYS A 101 -4.30 11.20 -0.60
CA LYS A 101 -3.59 11.83 -1.73
C LYS A 101 -3.47 10.90 -2.92
N PHE A 102 -3.15 9.62 -2.68
CA PHE A 102 -3.08 8.61 -3.72
C PHE A 102 -4.44 8.41 -4.42
N ARG A 103 -5.53 8.28 -3.66
CA ARG A 103 -6.89 8.12 -4.22
C ARG A 103 -7.33 9.35 -5.03
N ASP A 104 -7.00 10.55 -4.56
CA ASP A 104 -7.29 11.80 -5.28
C ASP A 104 -6.50 11.88 -6.61
N ALA A 105 -5.23 11.47 -6.60
CA ALA A 105 -4.40 11.39 -7.79
C ALA A 105 -4.94 10.36 -8.79
N LEU A 106 -5.33 9.16 -8.32
CA LEU A 106 -5.98 8.14 -9.16
C LEU A 106 -7.26 8.65 -9.81
N ALA A 107 -8.14 9.30 -9.04
CA ALA A 107 -9.39 9.83 -9.55
C ALA A 107 -9.16 10.92 -10.61
N THR A 108 -8.10 11.72 -10.46
CA THR A 108 -7.70 12.75 -11.44
C THR A 108 -7.20 12.10 -12.72
N MET A 109 -6.33 11.08 -12.62
CA MET A 109 -5.77 10.37 -13.78
C MET A 109 -6.83 9.61 -14.59
N GLN A 110 -7.83 9.01 -13.92
CA GLN A 110 -8.95 8.32 -14.59
C GLN A 110 -9.85 9.29 -15.34
N LYS A 111 -10.08 10.51 -14.82
CA LYS A 111 -10.86 11.55 -15.52
C LYS A 111 -10.14 12.06 -16.77
N THR A 112 -8.82 12.21 -16.72
CA THR A 112 -8.04 12.65 -17.89
C THR A 112 -7.93 11.60 -18.99
N GLY A 113 -8.06 10.30 -18.67
CA GLY A 113 -8.01 9.21 -19.64
C GLY A 113 -9.34 8.88 -20.33
N SER A 114 -10.44 9.51 -19.92
CA SER A 114 -11.80 9.24 -20.45
C SER A 114 -12.31 10.32 -21.42
N ILE A 115 -11.44 11.23 -21.86
CA ILE A 115 -11.74 12.23 -22.90
C ILE A 115 -10.95 11.86 -24.15
N ALA A 116 -11.47 10.90 -24.91
CA ALA A 116 -11.09 10.64 -26.31
C ALA A 116 -12.29 9.99 -27.01
#